data_AF-S7QI51-F1
#
_entry.id   AF-S7QI51-F1
#
_cell.length_a   1.000
_cell.length_b   1.000
_cell.length_c   1.000
_cell.angle_alpha   90.00
_cell.angle_beta   90.00
_cell.angle_gamma   90.00
#
_symmetry.space_group_name_H-M   'P 1'
#
loop_
_entity.id
_entity.type
_entity.pdbx_description
1 polymer ?
#
loop_
_entity_poly.entity_id
_entity_poly.type
_entity_poly.pdbx_seq_one_letter_code
_entity_poly.pdbx_strand_id
1 'polypeptide(L)'
;MADVEAGGPSRPRYNKRPPSYIQMAPKRAIQSFENLVALANYEERLSEARKMVWRDRGEPVAEVDDLWECLEHAGRGGMRAGALAFNIRAGVNLFLLAFRLRRLSRKLWLSYVRTAIFGPDTLRFTAMFGSFVFLYKFILNALPILRPSPTHSRRLSFRESALEEEDDLEASGTSTPITPGSATPLAMTPRRPMLSERRPRLSLSASAQQVLIRKQTRRWHAIAAGSIAGAVAVMFEKRANRVAVAQQMFVRGLQGSYNAFTSKRGIRVPHGDVIVFSLCCGQILYGFLLRPDTLPHSYNKWIEAASMTPPGAIRMNRDLVRDGKFNIADLEGILRRDDVTPHNRTVLLDLYKSATSSSPSYGPHFGPCEAVHPMIDSCMWLPLPRFMDVFKWMLPIYGALHFIPMLLFKRAAFMKDPKHMLLRAGWGTTRSSAFLGTFVLIYQAFFCFKHWMYSSLSSRPSSPIPQWLLNMLISKPSFWLGGLLAGLSLFVEEKRRRGELAMYVLPKGLQSAWVMARGKGLVFKTGKFGEPLLTALGMGMVMSIYQNDPQYLSGLVRRILYQFIGPN
;
A
#
# COMPACT_ATOMS: atom_id res chain seq x y z
N MET A 1 48.41 -26.14 -52.76
CA MET A 1 48.45 -25.70 -54.17
C MET A 1 47.06 -25.93 -54.73
N ALA A 2 46.38 -24.86 -55.16
CA ALA A 2 45.10 -24.84 -55.87
C ALA A 2 43.89 -25.41 -55.05
N ASP A 3 42.67 -24.86 -55.06
CA ASP A 3 41.93 -24.15 -56.10
C ASP A 3 40.97 -23.08 -55.55
N VAL A 4 40.74 -22.10 -56.41
CA VAL A 4 39.70 -21.06 -56.37
C VAL A 4 38.44 -21.61 -57.06
N GLU A 5 37.25 -21.20 -56.57
CA GLU A 5 35.94 -21.05 -57.27
C GLU A 5 34.80 -21.43 -56.30
N ALA A 6 33.61 -20.83 -56.26
CA ALA A 6 33.03 -19.67 -56.92
C ALA A 6 31.82 -19.24 -56.06
N GLY A 7 31.51 -17.95 -56.06
CA GLY A 7 30.33 -17.40 -55.40
C GLY A 7 29.03 -17.81 -56.11
N GLY A 8 28.07 -18.28 -55.32
CA GLY A 8 26.66 -18.40 -55.71
C GLY A 8 25.77 -17.70 -54.65
N PRO A 9 24.66 -17.06 -55.03
CA PRO A 9 23.93 -16.16 -54.14
C PRO A 9 23.20 -16.96 -53.06
N SER A 10 23.65 -16.85 -51.81
CA SER A 10 22.92 -17.37 -50.66
C SER A 10 21.64 -16.55 -50.49
N ARG A 11 20.53 -17.10 -51.00
CA ARG A 11 19.16 -16.64 -50.74
C ARG A 11 18.98 -16.34 -49.24
N PRO A 12 18.40 -15.19 -48.84
CA PRO A 12 18.12 -14.96 -47.44
C PRO A 12 17.09 -16.00 -46.97
N ARG A 13 17.45 -16.81 -45.98
CA ARG A 13 16.49 -17.63 -45.22
C ARG A 13 15.56 -16.70 -44.42
N TYR A 14 14.59 -16.10 -45.11
CA TYR A 14 13.40 -15.54 -44.48
C TYR A 14 12.53 -16.71 -44.03
N ASN A 15 12.72 -17.14 -42.79
CA ASN A 15 11.71 -17.88 -42.02
C ASN A 15 12.08 -17.85 -40.54
N LYS A 16 11.96 -16.67 -39.93
CA LYS A 16 11.58 -16.58 -38.52
C LYS A 16 10.17 -16.02 -38.48
N ARG A 17 9.20 -16.92 -38.29
CA ARG A 17 7.84 -16.55 -37.90
C ARG A 17 7.95 -15.52 -36.76
N PRO A 18 7.24 -14.39 -36.81
CA PRO A 18 7.18 -13.50 -35.67
C PRO A 18 6.66 -14.32 -34.48
N PRO A 19 7.29 -14.26 -33.31
CA PRO A 19 6.75 -14.95 -32.16
C PRO A 19 5.37 -14.37 -31.85
N SER A 20 4.33 -15.19 -32.01
CA SER A 20 2.92 -14.82 -31.76
C SER A 20 2.59 -14.79 -30.26
N TYR A 21 3.47 -14.21 -29.44
CA TYR A 21 3.09 -13.83 -28.09
C TYR A 21 2.91 -12.31 -28.06
N ILE A 22 1.65 -11.89 -27.95
CA ILE A 22 1.33 -10.60 -27.37
C ILE A 22 2.02 -10.59 -26.00
N GLN A 23 2.98 -9.69 -25.80
CA GLN A 23 3.70 -9.51 -24.56
C GLN A 23 2.73 -8.91 -23.52
N MET A 24 1.84 -9.75 -22.99
CA MET A 24 0.93 -9.35 -21.92
C MET A 24 1.73 -9.23 -20.62
N ALA A 25 1.73 -8.02 -20.06
CA ALA A 25 2.26 -7.74 -18.73
C ALA A 25 1.78 -8.79 -17.70
N PRO A 26 2.66 -9.30 -16.81
CA PRO A 26 2.32 -10.40 -15.92
C PRO A 26 1.31 -9.92 -14.87
N LYS A 27 0.09 -10.45 -14.95
CA LYS A 27 -1.02 -10.24 -14.01
C LYS A 27 -1.10 -11.38 -12.99
N ARG A 28 -1.49 -11.01 -11.77
CA ARG A 28 -2.25 -11.77 -10.74
C ARG A 28 -1.46 -12.63 -9.74
N ALA A 29 -1.26 -12.07 -8.54
CA ALA A 29 -1.33 -12.77 -7.24
C ALA A 29 -1.35 -11.80 -6.06
N ILE A 30 -0.64 -10.66 -6.15
CA ILE A 30 -0.60 -9.63 -5.09
C ILE A 30 -1.78 -8.67 -5.18
N GLN A 31 -2.26 -8.39 -6.40
CA GLN A 31 -3.48 -7.60 -6.65
C GLN A 31 -4.74 -8.24 -6.07
N SER A 32 -4.80 -9.56 -5.82
CA SER A 32 -6.02 -10.16 -5.27
C SER A 32 -6.23 -9.79 -3.81
N PHE A 33 -5.18 -9.68 -2.99
CA PHE A 33 -5.30 -9.24 -1.59
C PHE A 33 -5.58 -7.73 -1.52
N GLU A 34 -4.89 -6.92 -2.33
CA GLU A 34 -5.09 -5.47 -2.38
C GLU A 34 -6.45 -5.08 -2.97
N ASN A 35 -6.94 -5.81 -3.99
CA ASN A 35 -8.30 -5.66 -4.50
C ASN A 35 -9.34 -6.27 -3.56
N LEU A 36 -9.04 -7.30 -2.78
CA LEU A 36 -9.92 -7.79 -1.70
C LEU A 36 -10.04 -6.75 -0.59
N VAL A 37 -8.93 -6.08 -0.24
CA VAL A 37 -8.90 -4.98 0.73
C VAL A 37 -9.67 -3.77 0.19
N ALA A 38 -9.54 -3.46 -1.11
CA ALA A 38 -10.32 -2.41 -1.77
C ALA A 38 -11.81 -2.78 -1.93
N LEU A 39 -12.14 -4.05 -2.22
CA LEU A 39 -13.51 -4.58 -2.25
C LEU A 39 -14.13 -4.58 -0.85
N ALA A 40 -13.40 -5.00 0.17
CA ALA A 40 -13.87 -5.04 1.54
C ALA A 40 -14.00 -3.64 2.18
N ASN A 41 -13.25 -2.65 1.70
CA ASN A 41 -13.48 -1.22 1.97
C ASN A 41 -14.77 -0.70 1.29
N TYR A 42 -15.25 -1.33 0.21
CA TYR A 42 -16.45 -0.94 -0.54
C TYR A 42 -17.71 -1.76 -0.19
N GLU A 43 -17.56 -2.94 0.41
CA GLU A 43 -18.65 -3.80 0.96
C GLU A 43 -19.45 -3.15 2.09
N GLU A 44 -19.12 -1.92 2.46
CA GLU A 44 -19.78 -1.10 3.49
C GLU A 44 -21.25 -0.74 3.19
N ARG A 45 -21.88 -1.29 2.14
CA ARG A 45 -23.28 -1.00 1.75
C ARG A 45 -24.19 -2.17 1.41
N LEU A 46 -23.73 -3.42 1.50
CA LEU A 46 -24.59 -4.57 1.18
C LEU A 46 -25.15 -5.19 2.47
N SER A 47 -26.46 -4.97 2.68
CA SER A 47 -27.26 -5.54 3.78
C SER A 47 -27.54 -7.04 3.59
N GLU A 48 -27.53 -7.53 2.35
CA GLU A 48 -28.24 -8.77 2.01
C GLU A 48 -27.35 -10.00 1.76
N ALA A 49 -26.06 -9.83 1.44
CA ALA A 49 -25.11 -10.96 1.32
C ALA A 49 -24.68 -11.54 2.70
N ARG A 50 -25.25 -11.02 3.78
CA ARG A 50 -24.79 -11.16 5.16
C ARG A 50 -25.07 -12.54 5.78
N LYS A 51 -26.09 -13.25 5.33
CA LYS A 51 -26.67 -14.37 6.11
C LYS A 51 -26.03 -15.75 5.91
N MET A 52 -25.20 -15.97 4.88
CA MET A 52 -24.78 -17.35 4.53
C MET A 52 -23.31 -17.68 4.80
N VAL A 53 -22.42 -16.68 4.93
CA VAL A 53 -20.96 -16.90 5.08
C VAL A 53 -20.38 -16.14 6.28
N TRP A 54 -21.10 -15.16 6.81
CA TRP A 54 -20.61 -14.20 7.80
C TRP A 54 -21.11 -14.50 9.22
N ARG A 55 -20.28 -14.22 10.23
CA ARG A 55 -20.59 -14.38 11.65
C ARG A 55 -21.60 -13.30 12.04
N ASP A 56 -22.66 -13.70 12.72
CA ASP A 56 -23.71 -12.77 13.15
C ASP A 56 -23.18 -11.76 14.16
N ARG A 57 -23.74 -10.55 14.10
CA ARG A 57 -23.35 -9.46 14.98
C ARG A 57 -23.91 -9.73 16.38
N GLY A 58 -23.02 -9.76 17.38
CA GLY A 58 -23.41 -9.87 18.78
C GLY A 58 -23.46 -11.29 19.33
N GLU A 59 -22.76 -12.25 18.72
CA GLU A 59 -22.59 -13.59 19.31
C GLU A 59 -22.03 -13.48 20.75
N PRO A 60 -22.57 -14.25 21.72
CA PRO A 60 -22.14 -14.18 23.10
C PRO A 60 -20.66 -14.59 23.26
N VAL A 61 -20.01 -14.04 24.30
CA VAL A 61 -18.66 -14.43 24.66
C VAL A 61 -18.70 -15.85 25.20
N ALA A 62 -17.79 -16.70 24.73
CA ALA A 62 -17.60 -18.01 25.35
C ALA A 62 -16.83 -17.83 26.65
N GLU A 63 -17.49 -18.10 27.78
CA GLU A 63 -16.81 -18.30 29.06
C GLU A 63 -16.21 -19.71 29.05
N VAL A 64 -14.95 -19.79 29.47
CA VAL A 64 -14.15 -21.02 29.39
C VAL A 64 -13.36 -21.08 30.69
N ASP A 65 -13.61 -22.15 31.45
CA ASP A 65 -13.08 -22.32 32.80
C ASP A 65 -11.98 -23.39 32.83
N ASP A 66 -12.10 -24.43 31.99
CA ASP A 66 -11.14 -25.51 31.90
C ASP A 66 -10.19 -25.42 30.69
N LEU A 67 -9.00 -26.00 30.82
CA LEU A 67 -8.04 -26.12 29.71
C LEU A 67 -8.57 -26.99 28.56
N TRP A 68 -9.39 -28.00 28.87
CA TRP A 68 -10.01 -28.85 27.86
C TRP A 68 -11.08 -28.09 27.07
N GLU A 69 -11.94 -27.35 27.76
CA GLU A 69 -12.90 -26.45 27.12
C GLU A 69 -12.21 -25.36 26.29
N CYS A 70 -11.07 -24.84 26.77
CA CYS A 70 -10.23 -23.91 26.00
C CYS A 70 -9.73 -24.55 24.70
N LEU A 71 -9.30 -25.80 24.75
CA LEU A 71 -8.85 -26.55 23.58
C LEU A 71 -10.01 -26.79 22.60
N GLU A 72 -11.19 -27.15 23.11
CA GLU A 72 -12.37 -27.36 22.29
C GLU A 72 -12.86 -26.06 21.62
N HIS A 73 -12.93 -24.96 22.37
CA HIS A 73 -13.26 -23.62 21.85
C HIS A 73 -12.25 -23.17 20.78
N ALA A 74 -10.96 -23.36 21.06
CA ALA A 74 -9.90 -23.09 20.10
C ALA A 74 -10.03 -23.96 18.85
N GLY A 75 -10.33 -25.25 19.01
CA GLY A 75 -10.53 -26.23 17.93
C GLY A 75 -11.70 -25.85 17.03
N ARG A 76 -12.88 -25.62 17.60
CA ARG A 76 -14.08 -25.16 16.87
C ARG A 76 -13.81 -23.83 16.15
N GLY A 77 -13.14 -22.89 16.81
CA GLY A 77 -12.72 -21.61 16.22
C GLY A 77 -11.76 -21.76 15.04
N GLY A 78 -10.73 -22.60 15.20
CA GLY A 78 -9.73 -22.90 14.18
C GLY A 78 -10.34 -23.58 12.94
N MET A 79 -11.23 -24.56 13.13
CA MET A 79 -11.94 -25.23 12.03
C MET A 79 -12.82 -24.26 11.25
N ARG A 80 -13.60 -23.41 11.94
CA ARG A 80 -14.44 -22.39 11.30
C ARG A 80 -13.61 -21.39 10.50
N ALA A 81 -12.53 -20.88 11.09
CA ALA A 81 -11.62 -19.95 10.43
C ALA A 81 -10.94 -20.58 9.20
N GLY A 82 -10.50 -21.84 9.32
CA GLY A 82 -9.93 -22.61 8.23
C GLY A 82 -10.92 -22.84 7.08
N ALA A 83 -12.15 -23.25 7.38
CA ALA A 83 -13.21 -23.44 6.39
C ALA A 83 -13.55 -22.13 5.65
N LEU A 84 -13.64 -21.01 6.39
CA LEU A 84 -13.84 -19.70 5.78
C LEU A 84 -12.67 -19.32 4.86
N ALA A 85 -11.43 -19.49 5.31
CA ALA A 85 -10.24 -19.20 4.52
C ALA A 85 -10.18 -20.06 3.25
N PHE A 86 -10.55 -21.34 3.35
CA PHE A 86 -10.65 -22.26 2.23
C PHE A 86 -11.65 -21.76 1.18
N ASN A 87 -12.88 -21.46 1.61
CA ASN A 87 -13.95 -21.01 0.72
C ASN A 87 -13.59 -19.71 0.00
N ILE A 88 -13.02 -18.73 0.71
CA ILE A 88 -12.56 -17.47 0.12
C ILE A 88 -11.49 -17.74 -0.95
N ARG A 89 -10.48 -18.56 -0.61
CA ARG A 89 -9.33 -18.79 -1.49
C ARG A 89 -9.70 -19.65 -2.71
N ALA A 90 -10.48 -20.71 -2.52
CA ALA A 90 -11.02 -21.53 -3.60
C ALA A 90 -11.93 -20.70 -4.52
N GLY A 91 -12.79 -19.86 -3.96
CA GLY A 91 -13.66 -18.95 -4.71
C GLY A 91 -12.88 -17.98 -5.60
N VAL A 92 -11.83 -17.34 -5.07
CA VAL A 92 -10.95 -16.47 -5.86
C VAL A 92 -10.24 -17.24 -6.97
N ASN A 93 -9.70 -18.42 -6.68
CA ASN A 93 -9.02 -19.23 -7.69
C ASN A 93 -9.97 -19.67 -8.81
N LEU A 94 -11.19 -20.10 -8.45
CA LEU A 94 -12.23 -20.48 -9.40
C LEU A 94 -12.68 -19.29 -10.25
N PHE A 95 -12.87 -18.12 -9.64
CA PHE A 95 -13.19 -16.89 -10.35
C PHE A 95 -12.10 -16.50 -11.35
N LEU A 96 -10.83 -16.61 -10.96
CA LEU A 96 -9.70 -16.35 -11.87
C LEU A 96 -9.62 -17.39 -13.00
N LEU A 97 -9.98 -18.65 -12.72
CA LEU A 97 -10.08 -19.72 -13.70
C LEU A 97 -11.22 -19.47 -14.69
N ALA A 98 -12.37 -18.92 -14.25
CA ALA A 98 -13.51 -18.58 -15.11
C ALA A 98 -13.12 -17.68 -16.28
N PHE A 99 -12.24 -16.70 -16.07
CA PHE A 99 -11.72 -15.85 -17.14
C PHE A 99 -10.78 -16.57 -18.11
N ARG A 100 -10.20 -17.71 -17.71
CA ARG A 100 -9.27 -18.51 -18.52
C ARG A 100 -9.94 -19.71 -19.17
N LEU A 101 -11.09 -20.15 -18.66
CA LEU A 101 -11.85 -21.31 -19.13
C LEU A 101 -12.16 -21.26 -20.63
N ARG A 102 -12.47 -20.07 -21.18
CA ARG A 102 -12.70 -19.89 -22.63
C ARG A 102 -11.49 -20.17 -23.52
N ARG A 103 -10.27 -20.19 -22.97
CA ARG A 103 -9.02 -20.44 -23.72
C ARG A 103 -8.44 -21.83 -23.45
N LEU A 104 -9.12 -22.66 -22.66
CA LEU A 104 -8.62 -23.98 -22.23
C LEU A 104 -9.44 -25.10 -22.86
N SER A 105 -8.76 -26.20 -23.23
CA SER A 105 -9.42 -27.40 -23.74
C SER A 105 -10.35 -28.03 -22.69
N ARG A 106 -11.57 -28.41 -23.11
CA ARG A 106 -12.63 -28.97 -22.24
C ARG A 106 -12.18 -30.22 -21.47
N LYS A 107 -11.28 -31.03 -22.04
CA LYS A 107 -10.74 -32.26 -21.40
C LYS A 107 -9.92 -31.97 -20.14
N LEU A 108 -9.31 -30.79 -20.04
CA LEU A 108 -8.47 -30.40 -18.91
C LEU A 108 -9.23 -29.60 -17.84
N TRP A 109 -10.49 -29.23 -18.08
CA TRP A 109 -11.25 -28.36 -17.19
C TRP A 109 -11.39 -28.92 -15.79
N LEU A 110 -11.74 -30.20 -15.65
CA LEU A 110 -11.88 -30.85 -14.34
C LEU A 110 -10.56 -30.86 -13.56
N SER A 111 -9.43 -31.09 -14.23
CA SER A 111 -8.10 -31.03 -13.60
C SER A 111 -7.78 -29.62 -13.10
N TYR A 112 -8.05 -28.59 -13.92
CA TYR A 112 -7.81 -27.20 -13.53
C TYR A 112 -8.75 -26.74 -12.41
N VAL A 113 -10.02 -27.16 -12.42
CA VAL A 113 -10.98 -26.86 -11.35
C VAL A 113 -10.54 -27.53 -10.04
N ARG A 114 -10.17 -28.83 -10.09
CA ARG A 114 -9.65 -29.55 -8.92
C ARG A 114 -8.40 -28.88 -8.36
N THR A 115 -7.47 -28.47 -9.23
CA THR A 115 -6.24 -27.78 -8.83
C THR A 115 -6.52 -26.36 -8.29
N ALA A 116 -7.55 -25.68 -8.79
CA ALA A 116 -7.94 -24.37 -8.28
C ALA A 116 -8.54 -24.45 -6.86
N ILE A 117 -9.33 -25.48 -6.59
CA ILE A 117 -9.98 -25.71 -5.29
C ILE A 117 -8.98 -26.31 -4.29
N PHE A 118 -8.38 -27.46 -4.61
CA PHE A 118 -7.50 -28.22 -3.72
C PHE A 118 -6.01 -27.98 -3.98
N GLY A 119 -5.68 -26.85 -4.59
CA GLY A 119 -4.29 -26.49 -4.86
C GLY A 119 -3.48 -26.32 -3.56
N PRO A 120 -2.15 -26.51 -3.63
CA PRO A 120 -1.27 -26.34 -2.47
C PRO A 120 -1.35 -24.93 -1.87
N ASP A 121 -1.64 -23.92 -2.69
CA ASP A 121 -1.82 -22.55 -2.21
C ASP A 121 -3.12 -22.35 -1.43
N THR A 122 -4.19 -23.09 -1.74
CA THR A 122 -5.43 -23.08 -0.95
C THR A 122 -5.18 -23.75 0.40
N LEU A 123 -4.56 -24.93 0.39
CA LEU A 123 -4.27 -25.68 1.62
C LEU A 123 -3.35 -24.91 2.57
N ARG A 124 -2.30 -24.27 2.06
CA ARG A 124 -1.38 -23.44 2.87
C ARG A 124 -2.09 -22.24 3.48
N PHE A 125 -2.94 -21.56 2.71
CA PHE A 125 -3.72 -20.42 3.18
C PHE A 125 -4.71 -20.84 4.27
N THR A 126 -5.41 -21.96 4.08
CA THR A 126 -6.31 -22.56 5.07
C THR A 126 -5.58 -22.96 6.34
N ALA A 127 -4.43 -23.63 6.23
CA ALA A 127 -3.60 -24.02 7.37
C ALA A 127 -3.09 -22.81 8.14
N MET A 128 -2.66 -21.74 7.45
CA MET A 128 -2.22 -20.49 8.08
C MET A 128 -3.32 -19.87 8.94
N PHE A 129 -4.53 -19.65 8.39
CA PHE A 129 -5.62 -19.01 9.15
C PHE A 129 -6.20 -19.91 10.24
N GLY A 130 -6.37 -21.22 9.96
CA GLY A 130 -6.88 -22.17 10.94
C GLY A 130 -5.94 -22.33 12.14
N SER A 131 -4.64 -22.52 11.90
CA SER A 131 -3.64 -22.61 12.97
C SER A 131 -3.49 -21.30 13.74
N PHE A 132 -3.57 -20.14 13.07
CA PHE A 132 -3.55 -18.85 13.74
C PHE A 132 -4.69 -18.71 14.75
N VAL A 133 -5.94 -18.92 14.32
CA VAL A 133 -7.11 -18.74 15.21
C VAL A 133 -7.11 -19.78 16.33
N PHE A 134 -6.75 -21.02 16.02
CA PHE A 134 -6.60 -22.08 17.02
C PHE A 134 -5.60 -21.67 18.11
N LEU A 135 -4.35 -21.37 17.74
CA LEU A 135 -3.30 -21.02 18.69
C LEU A 135 -3.62 -19.73 19.44
N TYR A 136 -4.14 -18.72 18.75
CA TYR A 136 -4.50 -17.46 19.38
C TYR A 136 -5.57 -17.63 20.45
N LYS A 137 -6.67 -18.34 20.14
CA LYS A 137 -7.74 -18.61 21.10
C LYS A 137 -7.28 -19.46 22.25
N PHE A 138 -6.50 -20.50 21.97
CA PHE A 138 -5.96 -21.38 23.00
C PHE A 138 -5.07 -20.62 23.97
N ILE A 139 -4.05 -19.91 23.47
CA ILE A 139 -3.09 -19.18 24.33
C ILE A 139 -3.78 -18.06 25.10
N LEU A 140 -4.69 -17.31 24.45
CA LEU A 140 -5.37 -16.19 25.10
C LEU A 140 -6.25 -16.64 26.27
N ASN A 141 -6.93 -17.79 26.16
CA ASN A 141 -7.82 -18.31 27.20
C ASN A 141 -7.09 -19.18 28.24
N ALA A 142 -6.04 -19.91 27.85
CA ALA A 142 -5.24 -20.72 28.75
C ALA A 142 -4.34 -19.88 29.68
N LEU A 143 -3.81 -18.74 29.22
CA LEU A 143 -2.90 -17.90 30.03
C LEU A 143 -3.53 -17.41 31.35
N PRO A 144 -4.78 -16.89 31.37
CA PRO A 144 -5.48 -16.55 32.61
C PRO A 144 -5.69 -17.74 33.56
N ILE A 145 -5.93 -18.95 33.04
CA ILE A 145 -6.17 -20.16 33.85
C ILE A 145 -4.86 -20.63 34.49
N LEU A 146 -3.76 -20.62 33.72
CA LEU A 146 -2.43 -21.04 34.19
C LEU A 146 -1.78 -20.03 35.15
N ARG A 147 -2.16 -18.75 35.05
CA ARG A 147 -1.71 -17.69 35.96
C ARG A 147 -2.90 -16.83 36.38
N PRO A 148 -3.69 -17.30 37.36
CA PRO A 148 -4.77 -16.51 37.91
C PRO A 148 -4.20 -15.20 38.48
N SER A 149 -4.79 -14.08 38.07
CA SER A 149 -4.45 -12.76 38.62
C SER A 149 -5.37 -12.49 39.80
N PRO A 150 -4.90 -11.88 40.90
CA PRO A 150 -5.80 -11.35 41.91
C PRO A 150 -6.65 -10.26 41.25
N THR A 151 -7.96 -10.48 41.18
CA THR A 151 -8.94 -9.54 40.64
C THR A 151 -9.25 -8.48 41.68
N HIS A 152 -8.79 -7.24 41.47
CA HIS A 152 -9.51 -6.09 42.01
C HIS A 152 -10.77 -5.90 41.14
N SER A 153 -11.87 -6.51 41.58
CA SER A 153 -13.20 -6.26 41.01
C SER A 153 -13.60 -4.82 41.28
N ARG A 154 -13.17 -3.89 40.43
CA ARG A 154 -13.78 -2.56 40.38
C ARG A 154 -15.09 -2.70 39.59
N ARG A 155 -16.14 -3.20 40.26
CA ARG A 155 -17.53 -2.94 39.85
C ARG A 155 -17.70 -1.42 39.90
N LEU A 156 -17.51 -0.74 38.79
CA LEU A 156 -17.87 0.66 38.68
C LEU A 156 -19.38 0.71 38.45
N SER A 157 -20.05 1.22 39.47
CA SER A 157 -21.44 1.66 39.45
C SER A 157 -21.74 2.40 38.15
N PHE A 158 -22.86 2.04 37.53
CA PHE A 158 -23.59 2.93 36.65
C PHE A 158 -23.60 4.34 37.26
N ARG A 159 -23.06 5.32 36.54
CA ARG A 159 -23.26 6.73 36.86
C ARG A 159 -24.02 7.36 35.71
N GLU A 160 -25.33 7.18 35.74
CA GLU A 160 -26.30 8.26 36.04
C GLU A 160 -25.81 9.69 35.76
N SER A 161 -25.23 9.93 34.58
CA SER A 161 -24.91 11.27 34.07
C SER A 161 -25.12 11.34 32.55
N ALA A 162 -25.91 10.41 32.00
CA ALA A 162 -26.22 10.35 30.57
C ALA A 162 -27.74 10.24 30.30
N LEU A 163 -28.57 10.41 31.32
CA LEU A 163 -30.03 10.30 31.23
C LEU A 163 -30.78 11.62 31.47
N GLU A 164 -30.08 12.75 31.64
CA GLU A 164 -30.71 14.05 31.90
C GLU A 164 -30.51 15.09 30.78
N GLU A 165 -29.85 14.76 29.67
CA GLU A 165 -29.61 15.70 28.55
C GLU A 165 -30.43 15.40 27.28
N GLU A 166 -31.44 14.52 27.34
CA GLU A 166 -32.24 14.13 26.17
C GLU A 166 -33.73 14.56 26.21
N ASP A 167 -34.15 15.50 27.08
CA ASP A 167 -35.56 15.93 27.14
C ASP A 167 -35.86 17.35 26.58
N ASP A 168 -34.87 18.12 26.10
CA ASP A 168 -35.08 19.56 25.81
C ASP A 168 -35.01 20.00 24.33
N LEU A 169 -35.14 19.11 23.33
CA LEU A 169 -35.01 19.53 21.91
C LEU A 169 -36.06 18.97 20.93
N GLU A 170 -37.27 18.65 21.38
CA GLU A 170 -38.46 18.50 20.53
C GLU A 170 -39.62 19.41 20.97
N ALA A 171 -39.44 20.73 20.88
CA ALA A 171 -40.57 21.65 20.73
C ALA A 171 -40.08 23.02 20.25
N SER A 172 -40.25 23.33 18.97
CA SER A 172 -40.23 24.71 18.50
C SER A 172 -41.40 24.91 17.56
N GLY A 173 -42.55 25.25 18.15
CA GLY A 173 -43.73 25.75 17.48
C GLY A 173 -44.40 26.78 18.39
N THR A 174 -44.53 28.01 17.88
CA THR A 174 -45.31 29.16 18.40
C THR A 174 -44.82 29.88 19.67
N SER A 175 -44.53 31.18 19.52
CA SER A 175 -44.40 32.15 20.63
C SER A 175 -44.94 33.52 20.24
N THR A 176 -45.78 34.11 21.09
CA THR A 176 -45.95 35.57 21.32
C THR A 176 -46.39 35.77 22.80
N PRO A 177 -46.36 36.99 23.40
CA PRO A 177 -45.22 37.51 24.17
C PRO A 177 -45.61 37.97 25.60
N ILE A 178 -44.65 38.46 26.42
CA ILE A 178 -44.71 39.66 27.32
C ILE A 178 -43.58 39.64 28.39
N THR A 179 -42.86 40.76 28.48
CA THR A 179 -41.81 41.23 29.43
C THR A 179 -42.43 41.83 30.74
N PRO A 180 -41.74 42.47 31.73
CA PRO A 180 -40.29 42.57 32.10
C PRO A 180 -39.96 42.55 33.63
N GLY A 181 -38.65 42.55 33.96
CA GLY A 181 -38.05 43.09 35.21
C GLY A 181 -37.21 42.06 35.99
N SER A 182 -36.03 42.33 36.55
CA SER A 182 -35.19 43.53 36.70
C SER A 182 -33.79 43.11 37.23
N ALA A 183 -32.79 43.98 37.02
CA ALA A 183 -31.51 44.13 37.76
C ALA A 183 -30.31 43.17 37.52
N THR A 184 -29.39 43.62 36.65
CA THR A 184 -27.91 43.53 36.76
C THR A 184 -27.37 44.60 37.75
N PRO A 185 -26.10 44.62 38.23
CA PRO A 185 -24.84 44.19 37.57
C PRO A 185 -23.80 43.50 38.50
N LEU A 186 -22.75 42.81 38.02
CA LEU A 186 -21.45 43.37 37.61
C LEU A 186 -20.52 42.26 37.08
N ALA A 187 -19.61 42.66 36.20
CA ALA A 187 -18.90 41.85 35.22
C ALA A 187 -17.63 41.12 35.73
N MET A 188 -17.38 39.91 35.21
CA MET A 188 -16.05 39.45 34.79
C MET A 188 -16.20 38.53 33.56
N THR A 189 -15.38 38.79 32.55
CA THR A 189 -15.44 38.33 31.15
C THR A 189 -15.43 36.80 30.93
N PRO A 190 -16.27 36.22 30.04
CA PRO A 190 -16.20 34.80 29.71
C PRO A 190 -15.20 34.51 28.59
N ARG A 191 -14.27 33.62 28.89
CA ARG A 191 -13.34 32.95 27.96
C ARG A 191 -14.15 32.08 26.99
N ARG A 192 -14.08 32.38 25.68
CA ARG A 192 -14.73 31.62 24.60
C ARG A 192 -14.49 30.10 24.73
N PRO A 193 -15.52 29.24 24.80
CA PRO A 193 -15.33 27.81 24.63
C PRO A 193 -15.13 27.50 23.14
N MET A 194 -14.02 26.83 22.83
CA MET A 194 -13.71 26.38 21.48
C MET A 194 -14.66 25.25 21.06
N LEU A 195 -15.22 25.39 19.86
CA LEU A 195 -16.02 24.44 19.09
C LEU A 195 -15.67 22.98 19.40
N SER A 196 -16.57 22.31 20.13
CA SER A 196 -16.52 20.87 20.31
C SER A 196 -16.69 20.19 18.94
N GLU A 197 -15.75 19.32 18.61
CA GLU A 197 -15.79 18.46 17.43
C GLU A 197 -17.11 17.67 17.43
N ARG A 198 -18.02 18.02 16.51
CA ARG A 198 -19.22 17.24 16.16
C ARG A 198 -18.82 15.77 15.96
N ARG A 199 -19.05 14.95 16.98
CA ARG A 199 -18.95 13.49 16.86
C ARG A 199 -20.16 13.01 16.06
N PRO A 200 -19.98 12.22 14.99
CA PRO A 200 -21.10 11.65 14.26
C PRO A 200 -21.86 10.70 15.20
N ARG A 201 -23.16 10.94 15.41
CA ARG A 201 -24.05 10.03 16.14
C ARG A 201 -24.05 8.68 15.43
N LEU A 202 -23.46 7.68 16.08
CA LEU A 202 -23.48 6.29 15.66
C LEU A 202 -24.81 5.69 16.12
N SER A 203 -25.45 4.87 15.29
CA SER A 203 -26.71 4.19 15.65
C SER A 203 -26.51 3.33 16.90
N LEU A 204 -27.57 3.05 17.66
CA LEU A 204 -27.55 2.14 18.82
C LEU A 204 -26.84 0.81 18.52
N SER A 205 -26.95 0.29 17.28
CA SER A 205 -26.22 -0.91 16.83
C SER A 205 -24.69 -0.72 16.70
N ALA A 206 -24.24 0.50 16.46
CA ALA A 206 -22.84 0.89 16.38
C ALA A 206 -22.26 1.28 17.76
N SER A 207 -23.10 1.73 18.69
CA SER A 207 -22.77 1.81 20.13
C SER A 207 -22.69 0.42 20.76
N ALA A 208 -23.59 -0.50 20.39
CA ALA A 208 -23.49 -1.93 20.73
C ALA A 208 -22.25 -2.60 20.13
N GLN A 209 -21.72 -2.11 19.00
CA GLN A 209 -20.41 -2.53 18.47
C GLN A 209 -19.22 -2.11 19.34
N GLN A 210 -19.38 -1.11 20.22
CA GLN A 210 -18.37 -0.73 21.21
C GLN A 210 -18.52 -1.52 22.52
N VAL A 211 -19.74 -1.96 22.86
CA VAL A 211 -20.05 -2.88 23.96
C VAL A 211 -19.79 -4.32 23.52
N LEU A 212 -18.57 -4.60 23.11
CA LEU A 212 -18.08 -5.98 23.11
C LEU A 212 -17.70 -6.27 24.56
N ILE A 213 -18.62 -6.90 25.30
CA ILE A 213 -18.27 -7.64 26.53
C ILE A 213 -17.12 -8.56 26.09
N ARG A 214 -15.94 -8.38 26.67
CA ARG A 214 -14.69 -9.04 26.28
C ARG A 214 -13.96 -9.39 27.54
N LYS A 215 -13.34 -10.57 27.59
CA LYS A 215 -12.57 -11.00 28.76
C LYS A 215 -11.45 -10.00 29.00
N GLN A 216 -11.52 -9.23 30.10
CA GLN A 216 -10.54 -8.20 30.44
C GLN A 216 -9.23 -8.89 30.86
N THR A 217 -8.43 -9.29 29.88
CA THR A 217 -7.13 -9.94 30.09
C THR A 217 -6.01 -8.91 30.13
N ARG A 218 -4.88 -9.24 30.78
CA ARG A 218 -3.70 -8.36 30.76
C ARG A 218 -3.24 -8.14 29.32
N ARG A 219 -2.84 -6.92 28.98
CA ARG A 219 -2.42 -6.54 27.61
C ARG A 219 -1.37 -7.48 27.02
N TRP A 220 -0.45 -7.98 27.84
CA TRP A 220 0.63 -8.87 27.40
C TRP A 220 0.12 -10.27 27.01
N HIS A 221 -1.03 -10.75 27.50
CA HIS A 221 -1.62 -12.03 27.06
C HIS A 221 -1.98 -11.98 25.58
N ALA A 222 -2.64 -10.90 25.14
CA ALA A 222 -2.98 -10.68 23.74
C ALA A 222 -1.73 -10.51 22.86
N ILE A 223 -0.68 -9.86 23.38
CA ILE A 223 0.61 -9.73 22.69
C ILE A 223 1.26 -11.10 22.52
N ALA A 224 1.35 -11.90 23.58
CA ALA A 224 1.98 -13.22 23.57
C ALA A 224 1.21 -14.18 22.64
N ALA A 225 -0.11 -14.26 22.79
CA ALA A 225 -0.97 -15.07 21.93
C ALA A 225 -0.85 -14.67 20.47
N GLY A 226 -0.92 -13.38 20.16
CA GLY A 226 -0.77 -12.87 18.80
C GLY A 226 0.61 -13.15 18.20
N SER A 227 1.68 -12.97 18.99
CA SER A 227 3.05 -13.16 18.54
C SER A 227 3.36 -14.62 18.22
N ILE A 228 3.00 -15.54 19.13
CA ILE A 228 3.23 -16.98 18.97
C ILE A 228 2.37 -17.51 17.82
N ALA A 229 1.07 -17.21 17.82
CA ALA A 229 0.17 -17.67 16.77
C ALA A 229 0.59 -17.12 15.40
N GLY A 230 0.98 -15.84 15.30
CA GLY A 230 1.44 -15.23 14.05
C GLY A 230 2.74 -15.84 13.52
N ALA A 231 3.71 -16.11 14.40
CA ALA A 231 4.98 -16.73 14.04
C ALA A 231 4.81 -18.16 13.51
N VAL A 232 3.94 -18.95 14.13
CA VAL A 232 3.68 -20.33 13.71
C VAL A 232 2.84 -20.36 12.44
N ALA A 233 1.77 -19.56 12.37
CA ALA A 233 0.86 -19.54 11.23
C ALA A 233 1.57 -19.18 9.91
N VAL A 234 2.45 -18.17 9.93
CA VAL A 234 3.14 -17.73 8.70
C VAL A 234 4.07 -18.79 8.12
N MET A 235 4.51 -19.78 8.91
CA MET A 235 5.37 -20.86 8.44
C MET A 235 4.67 -21.80 7.46
N PHE A 236 3.33 -21.85 7.46
CA PHE A 236 2.57 -22.61 6.45
C PHE A 236 2.63 -21.98 5.05
N GLU A 237 2.97 -20.69 4.94
CA GLU A 237 3.02 -19.98 3.66
C GLU A 237 4.37 -20.10 2.92
N LYS A 238 4.37 -19.79 1.62
CA LYS A 238 5.60 -19.68 0.80
C LYS A 238 6.44 -18.49 1.27
N ARG A 239 7.76 -18.61 1.25
CA ARG A 239 8.71 -17.56 1.70
C ARG A 239 8.40 -16.15 1.17
N ALA A 240 8.09 -16.03 -0.13
CA ALA A 240 7.71 -14.74 -0.73
C ALA A 240 6.43 -14.14 -0.13
N ASN A 241 5.43 -14.99 0.18
CA ASN A 241 4.20 -14.57 0.83
C ASN A 241 4.43 -14.24 2.32
N ARG A 242 5.33 -14.95 3.01
CA ARG A 242 5.66 -14.67 4.42
C ARG A 242 6.14 -13.25 4.61
N VAL A 243 7.06 -12.79 3.75
CA VAL A 243 7.57 -11.40 3.77
C VAL A 243 6.42 -10.41 3.60
N ALA A 244 5.53 -10.64 2.65
CA ALA A 244 4.39 -9.76 2.39
C ALA A 244 3.42 -9.72 3.58
N VAL A 245 3.09 -10.87 4.17
CA VAL A 245 2.22 -10.98 5.35
C VAL A 245 2.86 -10.28 6.55
N ALA A 246 4.14 -10.54 6.82
CA ALA A 246 4.90 -9.93 7.92
C ALA A 246 4.88 -8.40 7.85
N GLN A 247 5.15 -7.85 6.67
CA GLN A 247 5.14 -6.41 6.44
C GLN A 247 3.76 -5.80 6.62
N GLN A 248 2.71 -6.44 6.08
CA GLN A 248 1.35 -5.96 6.22
C GLN A 248 0.91 -5.97 7.69
N MET A 249 1.15 -7.06 8.42
CA MET A 249 0.79 -7.13 9.84
C MET A 249 1.59 -6.14 10.68
N PHE A 250 2.88 -5.96 10.40
CA PHE A 250 3.72 -4.98 11.07
C PHE A 250 3.21 -3.55 10.85
N VAL A 251 2.92 -3.18 9.60
CA VAL A 251 2.40 -1.84 9.26
C VAL A 251 1.04 -1.60 9.89
N ARG A 252 0.12 -2.57 9.85
CA ARG A 252 -1.20 -2.44 10.51
C ARG A 252 -1.08 -2.37 12.03
N GLY A 253 -0.17 -3.14 12.62
CA GLY A 253 0.16 -3.08 14.04
C GLY A 253 0.73 -1.72 14.44
N LEU A 254 1.66 -1.19 13.65
CA LEU A 254 2.24 0.14 13.88
C LEU A 254 1.19 1.24 13.72
N GLN A 255 0.35 1.17 12.68
CA GLN A 255 -0.75 2.11 12.44
C GLN A 255 -1.68 2.17 13.67
N GLY A 256 -2.14 1.02 14.15
CA GLY A 256 -3.05 0.99 15.29
C GLY A 256 -2.35 1.38 16.61
N SER A 257 -1.08 1.00 16.80
CA SER A 257 -0.29 1.38 17.98
C SER A 257 -0.07 2.88 18.02
N TYR A 258 0.27 3.48 16.88
CA TYR A 258 0.43 4.92 16.74
C TYR A 258 -0.88 5.66 17.03
N ASN A 259 -2.00 5.20 16.47
CA ASN A 259 -3.32 5.78 16.74
C ASN A 259 -3.68 5.72 18.22
N ALA A 260 -3.44 4.58 18.87
CA ALA A 260 -3.70 4.40 20.30
C ALA A 260 -2.82 5.31 21.17
N PHE A 261 -1.51 5.38 20.86
CA PHE A 261 -0.54 6.19 21.58
C PHE A 261 -0.86 7.69 21.45
N THR A 262 -1.11 8.12 20.22
CA THR A 262 -1.36 9.51 19.85
C THR A 262 -2.68 10.01 20.46
N SER A 263 -3.73 9.18 20.42
CA SER A 263 -5.00 9.49 21.07
C SER A 263 -4.90 9.57 22.59
N LYS A 264 -4.07 8.73 23.23
CA LYS A 264 -3.88 8.75 24.69
C LYS A 264 -3.05 9.96 25.15
N ARG A 265 -2.11 10.44 24.33
CA ARG A 265 -1.24 11.58 24.65
C ARG A 265 -1.70 12.92 24.08
N GLY A 266 -2.80 12.94 23.32
CA GLY A 266 -3.31 14.15 22.68
C GLY A 266 -2.37 14.74 21.61
N ILE A 267 -1.39 13.97 21.13
CA ILE A 267 -0.44 14.43 20.11
C ILE A 267 -1.22 14.52 18.79
N ARG A 268 -1.06 15.59 18.01
CA ARG A 268 -1.63 15.67 16.65
C ARG A 268 -0.55 16.14 15.71
N VAL A 269 -0.05 15.23 14.87
CA VAL A 269 0.91 15.57 13.82
C VAL A 269 0.13 16.07 12.61
N PRO A 270 0.20 17.37 12.26
CA PRO A 270 -0.46 17.87 11.07
C PRO A 270 0.12 17.18 9.84
N HIS A 271 -0.75 16.75 8.92
CA HIS A 271 -0.35 16.10 7.66
C HIS A 271 0.56 14.86 7.83
N GLY A 272 0.43 14.12 8.93
CA GLY A 272 1.23 12.90 9.17
C GLY A 272 1.11 11.85 8.06
N ASP A 273 -0.05 11.79 7.39
CA ASP A 273 -0.29 10.98 6.19
C ASP A 273 0.63 11.37 5.02
N VAL A 274 0.77 12.68 4.76
CA VAL A 274 1.67 13.21 3.71
C VAL A 274 3.13 12.99 4.08
N ILE A 275 3.52 13.24 5.34
CA ILE A 275 4.90 13.03 5.79
C ILE A 275 5.33 11.58 5.60
N VAL A 276 4.51 10.63 6.08
CA VAL A 276 4.80 9.19 5.93
C VAL A 276 4.86 8.80 4.46
N PHE A 277 3.91 9.28 3.65
CA PHE A 277 3.90 9.01 2.21
C PHE A 277 5.16 9.54 1.52
N SER A 278 5.57 10.78 1.79
CA SER A 278 6.77 11.39 1.24
C SER A 278 8.06 10.65 1.61
N LEU A 279 8.22 10.29 2.89
CA LEU A 279 9.39 9.49 3.33
C LEU A 279 9.46 8.14 2.59
N CYS A 280 8.31 7.49 2.39
CA CYS A 280 8.25 6.23 1.65
C CYS A 280 8.55 6.43 0.17
N CYS A 281 8.06 7.51 -0.45
CA CYS A 281 8.35 7.83 -1.84
C CYS A 281 9.83 8.13 -2.07
N GLY A 282 10.50 8.81 -1.14
CA GLY A 282 11.94 8.99 -1.14
C GLY A 282 12.69 7.66 -1.20
N GLN A 283 12.32 6.72 -0.31
CA GLN A 283 12.94 5.40 -0.26
C GLN A 283 12.63 4.54 -1.50
N ILE A 284 11.42 4.65 -2.05
CA ILE A 284 11.00 3.90 -3.22
C ILE A 284 11.70 4.38 -4.47
N LEU A 285 11.77 5.70 -4.71
CA LEU A 285 12.44 6.21 -5.91
C LEU A 285 13.96 6.04 -5.82
N TYR A 286 14.54 6.15 -4.63
CA TYR A 286 15.94 5.75 -4.41
C TYR A 286 16.15 4.26 -4.77
N GLY A 287 15.29 3.37 -4.26
CA GLY A 287 15.32 1.94 -4.57
C GLY A 287 15.18 1.69 -6.06
N PHE A 288 14.15 2.25 -6.69
CA PHE A 288 13.87 2.09 -8.12
C PHE A 288 15.07 2.47 -8.99
N LEU A 289 15.70 3.63 -8.74
CA LEU A 289 16.80 4.12 -9.57
C LEU A 289 18.15 3.51 -9.26
N LEU A 290 18.44 3.18 -7.99
CA LEU A 290 19.79 2.79 -7.57
C LEU A 290 19.91 1.36 -7.04
N ARG A 291 18.81 0.74 -6.61
CA ARG A 291 18.75 -0.62 -6.04
C ARG A 291 17.42 -1.30 -6.39
N PRO A 292 17.11 -1.55 -7.68
CA PRO A 292 15.81 -2.11 -8.06
C PRO A 292 15.57 -3.51 -7.46
N ASP A 293 16.63 -4.19 -7.01
CA ASP A 293 16.59 -5.44 -6.25
C ASP A 293 15.80 -5.36 -4.92
N THR A 294 15.63 -4.15 -4.37
CA THR A 294 14.96 -3.94 -3.08
C THR A 294 13.44 -3.85 -3.19
N LEU A 295 12.92 -3.73 -4.41
CA LEU A 295 11.50 -3.60 -4.71
C LEU A 295 10.97 -4.82 -5.48
N PRO A 296 9.66 -5.14 -5.37
CA PRO A 296 9.06 -6.19 -6.18
C PRO A 296 9.17 -5.89 -7.68
N HIS A 297 9.51 -6.89 -8.49
CA HIS A 297 9.69 -6.75 -9.95
C HIS A 297 8.48 -6.11 -10.67
N SER A 298 7.26 -6.53 -10.31
CA SER A 298 6.04 -5.96 -10.89
C SER A 298 5.86 -4.48 -10.53
N TYR A 299 6.36 -4.07 -9.37
CA TYR A 299 6.30 -2.69 -8.93
C TYR A 299 7.32 -1.83 -9.66
N ASN A 300 8.55 -2.32 -9.85
CA ASN A 300 9.54 -1.65 -10.70
C ASN A 300 9.03 -1.43 -12.12
N LYS A 301 8.45 -2.46 -12.75
CA LYS A 301 7.84 -2.35 -14.08
C LYS A 301 6.71 -1.34 -14.14
N TRP A 302 5.92 -1.23 -13.08
CA TRP A 302 4.84 -0.25 -13.00
C TRP A 302 5.39 1.18 -12.89
N ILE A 303 6.41 1.40 -12.05
CA ILE A 303 7.08 2.72 -11.93
C ILE A 303 7.77 3.09 -13.26
N GLU A 304 8.44 2.13 -13.92
CA GLU A 304 9.05 2.32 -15.24
C GLU A 304 8.03 2.73 -16.31
N ALA A 305 6.85 2.11 -16.32
CA ALA A 305 5.77 2.52 -17.23
C ALA A 305 5.25 3.92 -16.87
N ALA A 306 5.10 4.22 -15.57
CA ALA A 306 4.59 5.50 -15.09
C ALA A 306 5.56 6.67 -15.31
N SER A 307 6.88 6.41 -15.33
CA SER A 307 7.88 7.45 -15.59
C SER A 307 7.90 7.90 -17.04
N MET A 308 7.39 7.09 -17.97
CA MET A 308 7.41 7.37 -19.42
C MET A 308 8.83 7.70 -19.94
N THR A 309 9.83 7.07 -19.33
CA THR A 309 11.24 7.21 -19.71
C THR A 309 11.75 5.91 -20.35
N PRO A 310 12.72 5.98 -21.28
CA PRO A 310 13.30 4.78 -21.86
C PRO A 310 13.92 3.87 -20.78
N PRO A 311 13.64 2.55 -20.76
CA PRO A 311 14.18 1.65 -19.75
C PRO A 311 15.72 1.60 -19.73
N GLY A 312 16.35 1.78 -20.90
CA GLY A 312 17.79 1.89 -21.04
C GLY A 312 18.37 3.09 -20.30
N ALA A 313 17.66 4.23 -20.30
CA ALA A 313 18.11 5.44 -19.61
C ALA A 313 18.08 5.29 -18.08
N ILE A 314 17.09 4.54 -17.56
CA ILE A 314 16.98 4.24 -16.13
C ILE A 314 18.15 3.36 -15.67
N ARG A 315 18.48 2.32 -16.45
CA ARG A 315 19.65 1.46 -16.18
C ARG A 315 20.96 2.23 -16.32
N MET A 316 21.08 3.05 -17.35
CA MET A 316 22.25 3.90 -17.55
C MET A 316 22.46 4.87 -16.37
N ASN A 317 21.40 5.53 -15.89
CA ASN A 317 21.48 6.35 -14.68
C ASN A 317 21.97 5.56 -13.47
N ARG A 318 21.42 4.35 -13.24
CA ARG A 318 21.84 3.48 -12.15
C ARG A 318 23.34 3.17 -12.23
N ASP A 319 23.81 2.72 -13.38
CA ASP A 319 25.17 2.23 -13.56
C ASP A 319 26.17 3.39 -13.48
N LEU A 320 25.85 4.57 -14.03
CA LEU A 320 26.67 5.78 -13.88
C LEU A 320 26.81 6.25 -12.43
N VAL A 321 25.71 6.26 -11.67
CA VAL A 321 25.72 6.70 -10.26
C VAL A 321 26.42 5.68 -9.35
N ARG A 322 26.36 4.40 -9.68
CA ARG A 322 26.91 3.32 -8.84
C ARG A 322 28.36 3.01 -9.16
N ASP A 323 28.63 2.80 -10.44
CA ASP A 323 29.85 2.17 -10.94
C ASP A 323 30.66 3.13 -11.83
N GLY A 324 30.10 4.30 -12.16
CA GLY A 324 30.76 5.31 -13.01
C GLY A 324 30.88 4.91 -14.48
N LYS A 325 30.17 3.85 -14.89
CA LYS A 325 30.19 3.29 -16.24
C LYS A 325 28.77 2.92 -16.65
N PHE A 326 28.47 2.93 -17.94
CA PHE A 326 27.19 2.42 -18.45
C PHE A 326 27.39 1.33 -19.49
N ASN A 327 26.36 0.50 -19.65
CA ASN A 327 26.34 -0.51 -20.70
C ASN A 327 26.07 0.13 -22.07
N ILE A 328 26.97 -0.07 -23.02
CA ILE A 328 26.88 0.45 -24.38
C ILE A 328 25.58 -0.01 -25.07
N ALA A 329 25.12 -1.24 -24.79
CA ALA A 329 23.87 -1.76 -25.35
C ALA A 329 22.63 -0.95 -24.94
N ASP A 330 22.64 -0.35 -23.74
CA ASP A 330 21.54 0.51 -23.29
C ASP A 330 21.53 1.84 -24.06
N LEU A 331 22.70 2.41 -24.35
CA LEU A 331 22.84 3.62 -25.16
C LEU A 331 22.45 3.39 -26.63
N GLU A 332 22.92 2.29 -27.23
CA GLU A 332 22.52 1.90 -28.58
C GLU A 332 21.01 1.68 -28.69
N GLY A 333 20.39 1.09 -27.66
CA GLY A 333 18.94 0.92 -27.60
C GLY A 333 18.17 2.25 -27.60
N ILE A 334 18.75 3.32 -27.05
CA ILE A 334 18.17 4.67 -27.07
C ILE A 334 18.39 5.31 -28.45
N LEU A 335 19.59 5.22 -29.02
CA LEU A 335 19.94 5.75 -30.34
C LEU A 335 19.12 5.15 -31.48
N ARG A 336 18.69 3.89 -31.33
CA ARG A 336 17.82 3.19 -32.31
C ARG A 336 16.38 3.68 -32.34
N ARG A 337 15.97 4.53 -31.39
CA ARG A 337 14.61 5.06 -31.40
C ARG A 337 14.48 6.13 -32.49
N ASP A 338 13.33 6.15 -33.17
CA ASP A 338 13.04 7.11 -34.23
C ASP A 338 12.75 8.52 -33.69
N ASP A 339 12.56 8.58 -32.37
CA ASP A 339 11.96 9.68 -31.66
C ASP A 339 13.02 10.60 -31.03
N VAL A 340 14.31 10.25 -31.18
CA VAL A 340 15.47 11.04 -30.74
C VAL A 340 15.67 12.28 -31.63
N THR A 341 15.71 13.46 -31.03
CA THR A 341 16.01 14.71 -31.77
C THR A 341 17.42 14.69 -32.37
N PRO A 342 17.67 15.43 -33.46
CA PRO A 342 19.01 15.49 -34.06
C PRO A 342 20.09 15.96 -33.07
N HIS A 343 19.78 16.95 -32.23
CA HIS A 343 20.71 17.46 -31.22
C HIS A 343 21.02 16.43 -30.13
N ASN A 344 19.99 15.78 -29.56
CA ASN A 344 20.23 14.74 -28.57
C ASN A 344 21.00 13.57 -29.19
N ARG A 345 20.73 13.22 -30.46
CA ARG A 345 21.45 12.18 -31.18
C ARG A 345 22.94 12.50 -31.31
N THR A 346 23.32 13.73 -31.62
CA THR A 346 24.75 14.11 -31.69
C THR A 346 25.43 13.96 -30.33
N VAL A 347 24.80 14.43 -29.25
CA VAL A 347 25.35 14.32 -27.89
C VAL A 347 25.51 12.86 -27.47
N LEU A 348 24.51 12.02 -27.74
CA LEU A 348 24.55 10.60 -27.43
C LEU A 348 25.58 9.83 -28.28
N LEU A 349 25.81 10.24 -29.53
CA LEU A 349 26.87 9.67 -30.38
C LEU A 349 28.26 10.07 -29.91
N ASP A 350 28.44 11.30 -29.42
CA ASP A 350 29.73 11.72 -28.86
C ASP A 350 30.01 11.02 -27.52
N LEU A 351 28.97 10.77 -26.72
CA LEU A 351 29.07 9.92 -25.55
C LEU A 351 29.42 8.47 -25.92
N TYR A 352 28.84 7.93 -27.00
CA TYR A 352 29.18 6.59 -27.51
C TYR A 352 30.64 6.50 -27.93
N LYS A 353 31.14 7.48 -28.71
CA LYS A 353 32.54 7.55 -29.14
C LYS A 353 33.49 7.65 -27.93
N SER A 354 33.14 8.48 -26.95
CA SER A 354 33.94 8.65 -25.74
C SER A 354 34.02 7.36 -24.92
N ALA A 355 32.91 6.63 -24.80
CA ALA A 355 32.83 5.37 -24.07
C ALA A 355 33.50 4.18 -24.79
N THR A 356 33.68 4.26 -26.12
CA THR A 356 34.30 3.21 -26.96
C THR A 356 35.74 3.53 -27.35
N SER A 357 36.24 4.71 -27.00
CA SER A 357 37.62 5.12 -27.25
C SER A 357 38.64 4.28 -26.45
N SER A 358 39.92 4.37 -26.83
CA SER A 358 41.02 3.70 -26.14
C SER A 358 41.15 4.09 -24.65
N SER A 359 40.66 5.28 -24.29
CA SER A 359 40.59 5.78 -22.91
C SER A 359 39.12 6.09 -22.56
N PRO A 360 38.33 5.07 -22.14
CA PRO A 360 36.88 5.20 -22.06
C PRO A 360 36.45 6.22 -21.00
N SER A 361 35.65 7.20 -21.43
CA SER A 361 35.01 8.19 -20.57
C SER A 361 33.49 8.08 -20.71
N TYR A 362 32.81 7.98 -19.57
CA TYR A 362 31.35 7.76 -19.51
C TYR A 362 30.57 9.03 -19.11
N GLY A 363 31.25 10.17 -19.00
CA GLY A 363 30.64 11.44 -18.60
C GLY A 363 30.35 11.52 -17.09
N PRO A 364 29.44 12.42 -16.66
CA PRO A 364 29.15 12.62 -15.26
C PRO A 364 28.38 11.43 -14.64
N HIS A 365 28.42 11.32 -13.31
CA HIS A 365 27.83 10.22 -12.53
C HIS A 365 26.29 10.30 -12.40
N PHE A 366 25.58 10.59 -13.49
CA PHE A 366 24.12 10.56 -13.59
C PHE A 366 23.66 10.35 -15.04
N GLY A 367 22.43 9.88 -15.24
CA GLY A 367 21.88 9.68 -16.58
C GLY A 367 21.67 11.02 -17.31
N PRO A 368 22.33 11.26 -18.48
CA PRO A 368 22.16 12.50 -19.25
C PRO A 368 20.70 12.72 -19.67
N CYS A 369 20.24 13.98 -19.62
CA CYS A 369 18.86 14.34 -19.95
C CYS A 369 18.50 13.96 -21.38
N GLU A 370 19.46 14.00 -22.30
CA GLU A 370 19.36 13.61 -23.71
C GLU A 370 18.97 12.13 -23.86
N ALA A 371 19.40 11.28 -22.93
CA ALA A 371 19.01 9.88 -22.90
C ALA A 371 17.70 9.62 -22.16
N VAL A 372 17.43 10.39 -21.10
CA VAL A 372 16.19 10.27 -20.32
C VAL A 372 14.99 10.83 -21.09
N HIS A 373 15.21 11.85 -21.91
CA HIS A 373 14.21 12.60 -22.65
C HIS A 373 14.63 12.82 -24.13
N PRO A 374 14.82 11.73 -24.91
CA PRO A 374 15.35 11.82 -26.27
C PRO A 374 14.51 12.67 -27.23
N MET A 375 13.21 12.82 -26.92
CA MET A 375 12.20 13.54 -27.69
C MET A 375 12.35 15.06 -27.74
N ILE A 376 13.12 15.65 -26.83
CA ILE A 376 13.13 17.09 -26.61
C ILE A 376 14.53 17.58 -26.28
N ASP A 377 14.91 18.71 -26.83
CA ASP A 377 16.25 19.28 -26.62
C ASP A 377 16.37 19.96 -25.25
N SER A 378 15.26 20.48 -24.71
CA SER A 378 15.22 21.12 -23.40
C SER A 378 14.26 20.40 -22.46
N CYS A 379 14.84 19.71 -21.47
CA CYS A 379 14.11 19.00 -20.43
C CYS A 379 13.28 19.92 -19.51
N MET A 380 13.55 21.24 -19.47
CA MET A 380 12.82 22.19 -18.62
C MET A 380 11.37 22.40 -19.08
N TRP A 381 11.08 22.19 -20.37
CA TRP A 381 9.72 22.31 -20.92
C TRP A 381 8.90 21.03 -20.83
N LEU A 382 9.53 19.89 -20.52
CA LEU A 382 8.89 18.59 -20.45
C LEU A 382 7.91 18.36 -19.28
N PRO A 383 8.04 18.98 -18.08
CA PRO A 383 7.22 18.60 -16.94
C PRO A 383 5.71 18.74 -17.17
N LEU A 384 5.26 19.78 -17.89
CA LEU A 384 3.84 20.03 -18.19
C LEU A 384 3.26 19.05 -19.24
N PRO A 385 3.88 18.84 -20.42
CA PRO A 385 3.49 17.77 -21.34
C PRO A 385 3.45 16.41 -20.65
N ARG A 386 4.47 16.10 -19.83
CA ARG A 386 4.54 14.83 -19.11
C ARG A 386 3.39 14.65 -18.12
N PHE A 387 3.02 15.71 -17.41
CA PHE A 387 1.84 15.69 -16.55
C PHE A 387 0.60 15.28 -17.34
N MET A 388 0.39 15.87 -18.52
CA MET A 388 -0.77 15.55 -19.36
C MET A 388 -0.74 14.12 -19.90
N ASP A 389 0.43 13.61 -20.30
CA ASP A 389 0.58 12.24 -20.77
C ASP A 389 0.23 11.23 -19.66
N VAL A 390 0.82 11.41 -18.46
CA VAL A 390 0.59 10.55 -17.31
C VAL A 390 -0.86 10.65 -16.84
N PHE A 391 -1.43 11.85 -16.82
CA PHE A 391 -2.83 12.08 -16.50
C PHE A 391 -3.73 11.26 -17.43
N LYS A 392 -3.57 11.39 -18.76
CA LYS A 392 -4.37 10.67 -19.76
C LYS A 392 -4.18 9.16 -19.68
N TRP A 393 -2.94 8.70 -19.48
CA TRP A 393 -2.62 7.28 -19.33
C TRP A 393 -3.32 6.65 -18.12
N MET A 394 -3.48 7.43 -17.04
CA MET A 394 -4.02 6.93 -15.78
C MET A 394 -5.56 7.07 -15.67
N LEU A 395 -6.19 7.94 -16.46
CA LEU A 395 -7.65 8.08 -16.56
C LEU A 395 -8.41 6.75 -16.66
N PRO A 396 -8.09 5.80 -17.57
CA PRO A 396 -8.84 4.54 -17.68
C PRO A 396 -8.73 3.65 -16.42
N ILE A 397 -7.58 3.70 -15.74
CA ILE A 397 -7.32 2.87 -14.56
C ILE A 397 -8.09 3.41 -13.36
N TYR A 398 -7.98 4.72 -13.07
CA TYR A 398 -8.74 5.33 -11.99
C TYR A 398 -10.23 5.44 -12.31
N GLY A 399 -10.58 5.62 -13.58
CA GLY A 399 -11.96 5.53 -14.05
C GLY A 399 -12.56 4.18 -13.69
N ALA A 400 -11.92 3.07 -14.08
CA ALA A 400 -12.39 1.75 -13.68
C ALA A 400 -12.54 1.62 -12.14
N LEU A 401 -11.60 2.15 -11.36
CA LEU A 401 -11.64 2.08 -9.89
C LEU A 401 -12.80 2.88 -9.27
N HIS A 402 -13.19 4.02 -9.83
CA HIS A 402 -14.29 4.83 -9.29
C HIS A 402 -15.66 4.44 -9.85
N PHE A 403 -15.73 4.05 -11.13
CA PHE A 403 -16.97 3.72 -11.81
C PHE A 403 -17.44 2.28 -11.56
N ILE A 404 -16.54 1.28 -11.52
CA ILE A 404 -16.96 -0.12 -11.36
C ILE A 404 -17.64 -0.37 -10.00
N PRO A 405 -17.08 0.03 -8.84
CA PRO A 405 -17.74 -0.20 -7.56
C PRO A 405 -19.07 0.55 -7.45
N MET A 406 -19.16 1.72 -8.08
CA MET A 406 -20.40 2.48 -8.19
C MET A 406 -21.47 1.69 -8.97
N LEU A 407 -21.14 1.18 -10.15
CA LEU A 407 -22.05 0.43 -11.03
C LEU A 407 -22.41 -0.96 -10.49
N LEU A 408 -21.52 -1.61 -9.75
CA LEU A 408 -21.79 -2.93 -9.19
C LEU A 408 -22.60 -2.86 -7.91
N PHE A 409 -22.28 -1.95 -7.00
CA PHE A 409 -22.78 -1.99 -5.63
C PHE A 409 -23.76 -0.86 -5.28
N LYS A 410 -23.89 0.18 -6.12
CA LYS A 410 -24.80 1.31 -5.88
C LYS A 410 -25.81 1.49 -7.01
N ARG A 411 -26.24 0.40 -7.65
CA ARG A 411 -27.17 0.41 -8.80
C ARG A 411 -28.45 1.18 -8.51
N ALA A 412 -29.09 0.94 -7.37
CA ALA A 412 -30.33 1.63 -7.00
C ALA A 412 -30.12 3.15 -6.84
N ALA A 413 -29.02 3.56 -6.19
CA ALA A 413 -28.67 4.97 -6.05
C ALA A 413 -28.29 5.60 -7.39
N PHE A 414 -27.61 4.85 -8.26
CA PHE A 414 -27.25 5.29 -9.61
C PHE A 414 -28.46 5.48 -10.50
N MET A 415 -29.47 4.61 -10.41
CA MET A 415 -30.72 4.78 -11.14
C MET A 415 -31.55 5.97 -10.64
N LYS A 416 -31.44 6.31 -9.35
CA LYS A 416 -32.12 7.47 -8.77
C LYS A 416 -31.49 8.81 -9.17
N ASP A 417 -30.16 8.89 -9.19
CA ASP A 417 -29.43 10.13 -9.53
C ASP A 417 -28.13 9.84 -10.30
N PRO A 418 -28.23 9.52 -11.61
CA PRO A 418 -27.08 9.13 -12.40
C PRO A 418 -26.09 10.29 -12.61
N LYS A 419 -26.59 11.52 -12.80
CA LYS A 419 -25.76 12.70 -13.12
C LYS A 419 -24.80 13.03 -11.98
N HIS A 420 -25.31 13.15 -10.75
CA HIS A 420 -24.47 13.48 -9.60
C HIS A 420 -23.46 12.37 -9.29
N MET A 421 -23.87 11.10 -9.43
CA MET A 421 -22.98 9.96 -9.22
C MET A 421 -21.85 9.90 -10.26
N LEU A 422 -22.16 10.14 -11.54
CA LEU A 422 -21.17 10.21 -12.62
C LEU A 422 -20.21 11.39 -12.41
N LEU A 423 -20.71 12.59 -12.08
CA LEU A 423 -19.87 13.76 -11.82
C LEU A 423 -18.94 13.54 -10.63
N ARG A 424 -19.44 12.94 -9.54
CA ARG A 424 -18.62 12.59 -8.37
C ARG A 424 -17.54 11.57 -8.72
N ALA A 425 -17.88 10.53 -9.48
CA ALA A 425 -16.91 9.52 -9.93
C ALA A 425 -15.88 10.12 -10.91
N GLY A 426 -16.32 11.02 -11.80
CA GLY A 426 -15.48 11.78 -12.71
C GLY A 426 -14.50 12.68 -11.97
N TRP A 427 -14.98 13.46 -10.99
CA TRP A 427 -14.13 14.31 -10.16
C TRP A 427 -13.10 13.49 -9.38
N GLY A 428 -13.51 12.37 -8.80
CA GLY A 428 -12.60 11.43 -8.15
C GLY A 428 -11.54 10.88 -9.12
N THR A 429 -11.91 10.58 -10.36
CA THR A 429 -11.00 10.08 -11.40
C THR A 429 -10.00 11.13 -11.84
N THR A 430 -10.47 12.35 -12.12
CA THR A 430 -9.63 13.50 -12.48
C THR A 430 -8.64 13.81 -11.38
N ARG A 431 -9.10 13.92 -10.13
CA ARG A 431 -8.23 14.24 -8.99
C ARG A 431 -7.16 13.17 -8.75
N SER A 432 -7.51 11.88 -8.78
CA SER A 432 -6.53 10.79 -8.63
C SER A 432 -5.53 10.73 -9.79
N SER A 433 -5.97 11.02 -11.02
CA SER A 433 -5.09 11.09 -12.20
C SER A 433 -4.13 12.29 -12.09
N ALA A 434 -4.64 13.44 -11.64
CA ALA A 434 -3.83 14.63 -11.38
C ALA A 434 -2.81 14.39 -10.26
N PHE A 435 -3.16 13.69 -9.20
CA PHE A 435 -2.21 13.31 -8.14
C PHE A 435 -0.97 12.60 -8.70
N LEU A 436 -1.17 11.56 -9.53
CA LEU A 436 -0.03 10.83 -10.11
C LEU A 436 0.71 11.66 -11.17
N GLY A 437 0.00 12.44 -11.99
CA GLY A 437 0.62 13.37 -12.93
C GLY A 437 1.54 14.36 -12.21
N THR A 438 1.06 14.96 -11.11
CA THR A 438 1.83 15.89 -10.27
C THR A 438 3.02 15.20 -9.62
N PHE A 439 2.88 13.94 -9.20
CA PHE A 439 4.01 13.15 -8.67
C PHE A 439 5.15 13.06 -9.69
N VAL A 440 4.85 12.69 -10.93
CA VAL A 440 5.85 12.56 -12.00
C VAL A 440 6.42 13.93 -12.38
N LEU A 441 5.57 14.96 -12.47
CA LEU A 441 5.98 16.34 -12.76
C LEU A 441 7.02 16.82 -11.74
N ILE A 442 6.73 16.72 -10.44
CA ILE A 442 7.64 17.18 -9.37
C ILE A 442 8.96 16.41 -9.46
N TYR A 443 8.89 15.08 -9.64
CA TYR A 443 10.09 14.25 -9.67
C TYR A 443 10.99 14.57 -10.87
N GLN A 444 10.43 14.62 -12.08
CA GLN A 444 11.20 14.90 -13.29
C GLN A 444 11.73 16.33 -13.31
N ALA A 445 10.92 17.31 -12.85
CA ALA A 445 11.37 18.69 -12.71
C ALA A 445 12.58 18.78 -11.75
N PHE A 446 12.49 18.15 -10.57
CA PHE A 446 13.60 18.10 -9.62
C PHE A 446 14.84 17.40 -10.20
N PHE A 447 14.67 16.23 -10.82
CA PHE A 447 15.76 15.46 -11.40
C PHE A 447 16.48 16.23 -12.51
N CYS A 448 15.74 16.86 -13.42
CA CYS A 448 16.31 17.61 -14.53
C CYS A 448 16.94 18.91 -14.04
N PHE A 449 16.27 19.64 -13.15
CA PHE A 449 16.76 20.91 -12.62
C PHE A 449 18.07 20.72 -11.86
N LYS A 450 18.17 19.69 -11.00
CA LYS A 450 19.40 19.44 -10.22
C LYS A 450 20.59 19.09 -11.13
N HIS A 451 20.37 18.32 -12.20
CA HIS A 451 21.45 17.97 -13.13
C HIS A 451 21.83 19.12 -14.07
N TRP A 452 20.84 19.88 -14.56
CA TRP A 452 21.09 21.11 -15.30
C TRP A 452 21.90 22.12 -14.47
N MET A 453 21.52 22.30 -13.20
CA MET A 453 22.24 23.20 -12.29
C MET A 453 23.67 22.70 -12.02
N TYR A 454 23.88 21.38 -11.89
CA TYR A 454 25.23 20.82 -11.79
C TYR A 454 26.07 21.11 -13.05
N SER A 455 25.55 20.81 -14.24
CA SER A 455 26.27 21.00 -15.51
C SER A 455 26.57 22.47 -15.80
N SER A 456 25.59 23.36 -15.56
CA SER A 456 25.70 24.80 -15.78
C SER A 456 26.73 25.47 -14.85
N LEU A 457 26.89 24.92 -13.65
CA LEU A 457 27.76 25.47 -12.63
C LEU A 457 29.16 24.85 -12.64
N SER A 458 29.28 23.58 -13.05
CA SER A 458 30.56 22.89 -13.23
C SER A 458 31.33 23.34 -14.48
N SER A 459 30.64 23.90 -15.48
CA SER A 459 31.26 24.46 -16.68
C SER A 459 31.89 25.84 -16.46
N ARG A 460 31.64 26.48 -15.30
CA ARG A 460 32.19 27.81 -14.98
C ARG A 460 33.53 27.67 -14.23
N PRO A 461 34.64 28.24 -14.75
CA PRO A 461 35.96 28.10 -14.14
C PRO A 461 36.11 28.76 -12.75
N SER A 462 35.29 29.77 -12.44
CA SER A 462 35.33 30.55 -11.20
C SER A 462 33.95 30.62 -10.53
N SER A 463 33.35 29.47 -10.25
CA SER A 463 32.10 29.40 -9.48
C SER A 463 32.35 29.74 -8.00
N PRO A 464 31.61 30.67 -7.38
CA PRO A 464 31.72 31.01 -5.96
C PRO A 464 31.15 29.93 -5.03
N ILE A 465 30.62 28.83 -5.59
CA ILE A 465 29.89 27.81 -4.83
C ILE A 465 30.86 26.70 -4.37
N PRO A 466 30.86 26.34 -3.07
CA PRO A 466 31.67 25.26 -2.55
C PRO A 466 31.44 23.93 -3.27
N GLN A 467 32.52 23.21 -3.58
CA GLN A 467 32.48 21.92 -4.28
C GLN A 467 31.61 20.86 -3.59
N TRP A 468 31.51 20.87 -2.26
CA TRP A 468 30.66 19.94 -1.53
C TRP A 468 29.17 20.14 -1.86
N LEU A 469 28.72 21.38 -2.12
CA LEU A 469 27.34 21.69 -2.45
C LEU A 469 26.99 21.25 -3.89
N LEU A 470 27.95 21.42 -4.81
CA LEU A 470 27.87 20.86 -6.17
C LEU A 470 27.77 19.33 -6.14
N ASN A 471 28.61 18.68 -5.35
CA ASN A 471 28.62 17.24 -5.20
C ASN A 471 27.35 16.71 -4.53
N MET A 472 26.72 17.48 -3.63
CA MET A 472 25.41 17.12 -3.05
C MET A 472 24.33 16.96 -4.12
N LEU A 473 24.40 17.69 -5.23
CA LEU A 473 23.43 17.68 -6.31
C LEU A 473 23.41 16.38 -7.12
N ILE A 474 24.57 15.74 -7.25
CA ILE A 474 24.75 14.43 -7.90
C ILE A 474 24.85 13.28 -6.89
N SER A 475 24.92 13.59 -5.59
CA SER A 475 25.05 12.60 -4.53
C SER A 475 23.89 11.60 -4.50
N LYS A 476 24.15 10.38 -4.01
CA LYS A 476 23.12 9.35 -3.85
C LYS A 476 21.91 9.83 -3.02
N PRO A 477 22.07 10.55 -1.89
CA PRO A 477 20.93 11.12 -1.15
C PRO A 477 20.05 12.07 -1.97
N SER A 478 20.57 12.76 -2.98
CA SER A 478 19.76 13.66 -3.83
C SER A 478 18.57 12.93 -4.48
N PHE A 479 18.74 11.67 -4.87
CA PHE A 479 17.69 10.85 -5.48
C PHE A 479 16.56 10.53 -4.48
N TRP A 480 16.88 10.40 -3.19
CA TRP A 480 15.90 10.22 -2.14
C TRP A 480 15.11 11.51 -1.89
N LEU A 481 15.78 12.67 -1.90
CA LEU A 481 15.13 13.98 -1.75
C LEU A 481 14.09 14.22 -2.85
N GLY A 482 14.40 13.86 -4.09
CA GLY A 482 13.45 13.96 -5.20
C GLY A 482 12.16 13.18 -4.95
N GLY A 483 12.25 11.97 -4.40
CA GLY A 483 11.06 11.19 -4.04
C GLY A 483 10.30 11.74 -2.83
N LEU A 484 11.00 12.35 -1.87
CA LEU A 484 10.36 13.07 -0.77
C LEU A 484 9.52 14.24 -1.28
N LEU A 485 10.08 15.05 -2.18
CA LEU A 485 9.39 16.19 -2.80
C LEU A 485 8.22 15.72 -3.65
N ALA A 486 8.41 14.68 -4.47
CA ALA A 486 7.34 14.10 -5.28
C ALA A 486 6.17 13.60 -4.41
N GLY A 487 6.44 13.17 -3.17
CA GLY A 487 5.43 12.81 -2.19
C GLY A 487 4.44 13.91 -1.82
N LEU A 488 4.83 15.20 -1.96
CA LEU A 488 3.94 16.34 -1.72
C LEU A 488 2.76 16.40 -2.69
N SER A 489 2.84 15.71 -3.83
CA SER A 489 1.70 15.52 -4.74
C SER A 489 0.47 14.96 -4.04
N LEU A 490 0.61 14.25 -2.90
CA LEU A 490 -0.51 13.72 -2.13
C LEU A 490 -1.50 14.79 -1.66
N PHE A 491 -1.10 16.06 -1.59
CA PHE A 491 -2.01 17.18 -1.33
C PHE A 491 -3.11 17.33 -2.39
N VAL A 492 -2.86 16.88 -3.63
CA VAL A 492 -3.87 16.87 -4.70
C VAL A 492 -5.00 15.89 -4.40
N GLU A 493 -4.74 14.81 -3.65
CA GLU A 493 -5.73 13.76 -3.38
C GLU A 493 -6.64 14.09 -2.18
N GLU A 494 -7.82 13.44 -2.08
CA GLU A 494 -8.75 13.62 -0.95
C GLU A 494 -8.10 13.29 0.37
N LYS A 495 -8.32 14.15 1.37
CA LYS A 495 -7.92 13.89 2.77
C LYS A 495 -8.32 12.50 3.27
N ARG A 496 -9.50 11.99 2.86
CA ARG A 496 -9.98 10.64 3.24
C ARG A 496 -9.16 9.49 2.64
N ARG A 497 -8.58 9.69 1.44
CA ARG A 497 -7.80 8.67 0.71
C ARG A 497 -6.30 8.71 1.01
N ARG A 498 -5.77 9.86 1.45
CA ARG A 498 -4.34 10.03 1.74
C ARG A 498 -3.79 8.99 2.71
N GLY A 499 -4.51 8.73 3.80
CA GLY A 499 -4.12 7.71 4.77
C GLY A 499 -4.07 6.29 4.18
N GLU A 500 -4.99 5.95 3.26
CA GLU A 500 -4.98 4.65 2.59
C GLU A 500 -3.81 4.51 1.61
N LEU A 501 -3.52 5.57 0.85
CA LEU A 501 -2.37 5.62 -0.06
C LEU A 501 -1.03 5.57 0.69
N ALA A 502 -0.91 6.29 1.80
CA ALA A 502 0.27 6.21 2.68
C ALA A 502 0.47 4.78 3.19
N MET A 503 -0.59 4.12 3.64
CA MET A 503 -0.53 2.72 4.10
C MET A 503 -0.32 1.71 2.97
N TYR A 504 -0.68 2.05 1.73
CA TYR A 504 -0.38 1.22 0.56
C TYR A 504 1.11 1.21 0.24
N VAL A 505 1.75 2.39 0.28
CA VAL A 505 3.16 2.58 -0.11
C VAL A 505 4.12 2.23 1.03
N LEU A 506 3.70 2.41 2.29
CA LEU A 506 4.52 2.20 3.48
C LEU A 506 5.19 0.81 3.56
N PRO A 507 4.48 -0.32 3.35
CA PRO A 507 5.12 -1.64 3.31
C PRO A 507 6.23 -1.75 2.25
N LYS A 508 6.05 -1.11 1.08
CA LYS A 508 7.06 -1.13 -0.02
C LYS A 508 8.27 -0.29 0.35
N GLY A 509 8.06 0.89 0.93
CA GLY A 509 9.12 1.76 1.43
C GLY A 509 9.95 1.08 2.51
N LEU A 510 9.29 0.51 3.53
CA LEU A 510 9.95 -0.23 4.60
C LEU A 510 10.68 -1.48 4.10
N GLN A 511 10.10 -2.21 3.14
CA GLN A 511 10.77 -3.35 2.49
C GLN A 511 12.08 -2.90 1.84
N SER A 512 12.02 -1.83 1.05
CA SER A 512 13.19 -1.29 0.35
C SER A 512 14.26 -0.86 1.35
N ALA A 513 13.88 -0.10 2.38
CA ALA A 513 14.79 0.34 3.45
C ALA A 513 15.43 -0.85 4.18
N TRP A 514 14.65 -1.87 4.53
CA TRP A 514 15.11 -3.06 5.23
C TRP A 514 16.13 -3.86 4.42
N VAL A 515 15.85 -4.11 3.14
CA VAL A 515 16.78 -4.84 2.26
C VAL A 515 18.08 -4.07 2.08
N MET A 516 18.01 -2.74 1.94
CA MET A 516 19.20 -1.89 1.88
C MET A 516 20.00 -1.90 3.18
N ALA A 517 19.34 -1.78 4.33
CA ALA A 517 19.98 -1.79 5.63
C ALA A 517 20.69 -3.13 5.90
N ARG A 518 20.09 -4.26 5.51
CA ARG A 518 20.75 -5.57 5.52
C ARG A 518 21.96 -5.63 4.59
N GLY A 519 21.84 -5.08 3.37
CA GLY A 519 22.95 -5.03 2.41
C GLY A 519 24.15 -4.21 2.89
N LYS A 520 23.93 -3.25 3.81
CA LYS A 520 24.98 -2.44 4.44
C LYS A 520 25.49 -3.01 5.77
N GLY A 521 24.98 -4.16 6.23
CA GLY A 521 25.35 -4.74 7.53
C GLY A 521 24.78 -4.01 8.76
N LEU A 522 23.88 -3.04 8.57
CA LEU A 522 23.28 -2.25 9.66
C LEU A 522 22.21 -3.03 10.46
N VAL A 523 21.84 -4.21 9.99
CA VAL A 523 20.77 -5.04 10.58
C VAL A 523 21.31 -6.44 10.81
N PHE A 524 21.00 -7.01 11.98
CA PHE A 524 21.39 -8.37 12.35
C PHE A 524 20.93 -9.40 11.29
N LYS A 525 21.81 -10.37 10.99
CA LYS A 525 21.50 -11.50 10.13
C LYS A 525 20.50 -12.42 10.85
N THR A 526 19.21 -12.11 10.74
CA THR A 526 18.10 -12.88 11.34
C THR A 526 17.86 -14.26 10.69
N GLY A 527 18.78 -14.71 9.83
CA GLY A 527 18.77 -16.04 9.22
C GLY A 527 17.43 -16.40 8.56
N LYS A 528 16.98 -17.64 8.80
CA LYS A 528 15.69 -18.16 8.32
C LYS A 528 14.49 -17.67 9.16
N PHE A 529 14.73 -16.99 10.29
CA PHE A 529 13.70 -16.64 11.28
C PHE A 529 13.27 -15.17 11.26
N GLY A 530 13.85 -14.33 10.39
CA GLY A 530 13.49 -12.91 10.31
C GLY A 530 12.03 -12.68 9.90
N GLU A 531 11.49 -13.48 8.97
CA GLU A 531 10.11 -13.33 8.49
C GLU A 531 9.09 -13.73 9.57
N PRO A 532 9.22 -14.90 10.25
CA PRO A 532 8.36 -15.24 11.39
C PRO A 532 8.46 -14.24 12.55
N LEU A 533 9.66 -13.74 12.88
CA LEU A 533 9.83 -12.77 13.97
C LEU A 533 9.13 -11.44 13.67
N LEU A 534 9.24 -10.93 12.43
CA LEU A 534 8.55 -9.71 12.03
C LEU A 534 7.03 -9.91 12.05
N THR A 535 6.54 -11.07 11.62
CA THR A 535 5.11 -11.41 11.76
C THR A 535 4.71 -11.49 13.23
N ALA A 536 5.52 -12.08 14.10
CA ALA A 536 5.26 -12.16 15.53
C ALA A 536 5.08 -10.76 16.14
N LEU A 537 6.02 -9.85 15.86
CA LEU A 537 5.94 -8.46 16.32
C LEU A 537 4.69 -7.74 15.78
N GLY A 538 4.44 -7.86 14.47
CA GLY A 538 3.26 -7.25 13.85
C GLY A 538 1.95 -7.77 14.43
N MET A 539 1.83 -9.09 14.58
CA MET A 539 0.62 -9.74 15.07
C MET A 539 0.40 -9.52 16.56
N GLY A 540 1.47 -9.47 17.36
CA GLY A 540 1.42 -9.06 18.77
C GLY A 540 0.86 -7.66 18.93
N MET A 541 1.32 -6.69 18.12
CA MET A 541 0.75 -5.33 18.11
C MET A 541 -0.72 -5.33 17.71
N VAL A 542 -1.07 -5.97 16.58
CA VAL A 542 -2.45 -5.98 16.07
C VAL A 542 -3.40 -6.64 17.08
N MET A 543 -3.03 -7.78 17.70
CA MET A 543 -3.87 -8.46 18.69
C MET A 543 -3.97 -7.69 20.00
N SER A 544 -2.90 -7.02 20.43
CA SER A 544 -2.95 -6.13 21.60
C SER A 544 -4.01 -5.05 21.44
N ILE A 545 -4.04 -4.39 20.28
CA ILE A 545 -5.02 -3.33 20.01
C ILE A 545 -6.39 -3.93 19.77
N TYR A 546 -6.47 -5.05 19.04
CA TYR A 546 -7.74 -5.73 18.77
C TYR A 546 -8.47 -6.10 20.05
N GLN A 547 -7.76 -6.58 21.08
CA GLN A 547 -8.37 -6.92 22.37
C GLN A 547 -8.64 -5.70 23.24
N ASN A 548 -7.66 -4.82 23.42
CA ASN A 548 -7.72 -3.77 24.43
C ASN A 548 -8.36 -2.46 23.94
N ASP A 549 -8.08 -2.05 22.71
CA ASP A 549 -8.48 -0.74 22.19
C ASP A 549 -8.88 -0.82 20.69
N PRO A 550 -9.93 -1.60 20.33
CA PRO A 550 -10.27 -1.92 18.94
C PRO A 550 -10.65 -0.71 18.09
N GLN A 551 -11.01 0.42 18.69
CA GLN A 551 -11.31 1.66 17.97
C GLN A 551 -10.11 2.22 17.18
N TYR A 552 -8.88 1.86 17.56
CA TYR A 552 -7.67 2.39 16.91
C TYR A 552 -7.20 1.56 15.72
N LEU A 553 -7.77 0.37 15.51
CA LEU A 553 -7.58 -0.39 14.27
C LEU A 553 -8.47 0.17 13.15
N SER A 554 -8.01 0.04 11.91
CA SER A 554 -8.83 0.31 10.73
C SER A 554 -10.11 -0.54 10.78
N GLY A 555 -11.24 0.05 10.40
CA GLY A 555 -12.55 -0.62 10.41
C GLY A 555 -12.55 -1.94 9.63
N LEU A 556 -11.79 -2.01 8.53
CA LEU A 556 -11.60 -3.23 7.76
C LEU A 556 -10.91 -4.33 8.57
N VAL A 557 -9.74 -4.01 9.14
CA VAL A 557 -8.94 -4.95 9.93
C VAL A 557 -9.76 -5.48 11.11
N ARG A 558 -10.47 -4.59 11.81
CA ARG A 558 -11.37 -4.97 12.91
C ARG A 558 -12.46 -5.95 12.47
N ARG A 559 -13.11 -5.71 11.32
CA ARG A 559 -14.17 -6.60 10.79
C ARG A 559 -13.62 -7.96 10.34
N ILE A 560 -12.48 -7.97 9.64
CA ILE A 560 -11.82 -9.23 9.23
C ILE A 560 -11.46 -10.05 10.46
N LEU A 561 -10.81 -9.43 11.46
CA LEU A 561 -10.43 -10.13 12.69
C LEU A 561 -11.66 -10.65 13.44
N TYR A 562 -12.74 -9.87 13.51
CA TYR A 562 -14.00 -10.33 14.09
C TYR A 562 -14.56 -11.56 13.35
N GLN A 563 -14.47 -11.58 12.02
CA GLN A 563 -14.99 -12.68 11.24
C GLN A 563 -14.20 -13.98 11.42
N PHE A 564 -12.88 -13.89 11.53
CA PHE A 564 -12.03 -15.06 11.72
C PHE A 564 -11.95 -15.53 13.18
N ILE A 565 -11.85 -14.59 14.14
CA ILE A 565 -11.63 -14.90 15.56
C ILE A 565 -12.97 -14.97 16.30
N GLY A 566 -13.87 -14.01 16.06
CA GLY A 566 -15.10 -13.85 16.84
C GLY A 566 -14.89 -13.14 18.19
N PRO A 567 -15.94 -13.11 19.03
CA PRO A 567 -15.85 -12.67 20.42
C PRO A 567 -15.00 -13.67 21.24
N ASN A 568 -14.23 -13.13 22.18
CA ASN A 568 -13.38 -13.85 23.15
C ASN A 568 -13.33 -13.07 24.46
#